data_AF-A0A5S9WXH5-F1
#
_entry.id   AF-A0A5S9WXH5-F1
#
_cell.length_a   1.000
_cell.length_b   1.000
_cell.length_c   1.000
_cell.angle_alpha   90.00
_cell.angle_beta   90.00
_cell.angle_gamma   90.00
#
_symmetry.space_group_name_H-M   'P 1'
#
loop_
_entity.id
_entity.type
_entity.pdbx_description
1 polymer ?
#
loop_
_entity_poly.entity_id
_entity_poly.type
_entity_poly.pdbx_seq_one_letter_code
_entity_poly.pdbx_strand_id
1 'polypeptide(L)' 'MHRFRAWMDKERFASNSLLTTEYAADLMEFMTLATNQACCLESGMMFCLCRVCNIIHLLIRL' A
#
# COMPACT_ATOMS: atom_id res chain seq x y z
N MET A 1 8.31 -11.50 -2.95
CA MET A 1 7.44 -12.08 -1.89
C MET A 1 8.10 -12.21 -0.51
N HIS A 2 9.44 -12.38 -0.37
CA HIS A 2 10.07 -12.55 0.96
C HIS A 2 9.90 -11.36 1.93
N ARG A 3 9.94 -10.11 1.44
CA ARG A 3 9.77 -8.91 2.27
C ARG A 3 8.36 -8.79 2.88
N PHE A 4 7.34 -9.25 2.16
CA PHE A 4 5.95 -9.19 2.63
C PHE A 4 5.67 -10.18 3.77
N ARG A 5 6.19 -11.41 3.66
CA ARG A 5 6.10 -12.38 4.76
C ARG A 5 6.78 -11.86 6.02
N ALA A 6 8.01 -11.35 5.88
CA ALA A 6 8.74 -10.76 7.01
C ALA A 6 8.03 -9.56 7.64
N TRP A 7 7.27 -8.78 6.87
CA TRP A 7 6.43 -7.70 7.39
C TRP A 7 5.21 -8.22 8.16
N MET A 8 4.51 -9.23 7.65
CA MET A 8 3.35 -9.85 8.31
C MET A 8 3.68 -10.46 9.68
N ASP A 9 4.95 -10.83 9.87
CA ASP A 9 5.48 -11.39 11.11
C ASP A 9 5.89 -10.31 12.14
N LYS A 10 5.87 -9.02 11.78
CA LYS A 10 6.10 -7.92 12.73
C LYS A 10 4.97 -7.82 13.74
N GLU A 11 5.28 -7.25 14.91
CA GLU A 11 4.31 -7.03 15.97
C GLU A 11 3.21 -6.05 15.52
N ARG A 12 2.00 -6.60 15.41
CA ARG A 12 0.86 -5.91 14.80
C ARG A 12 0.19 -4.96 15.76
N PHE A 13 0.10 -5.36 17.02
CA PHE A 13 -0.64 -4.65 18.05
C PHE A 13 0.31 -4.13 19.12
N ALA A 14 0.12 -2.88 19.52
CA ALA A 14 0.72 -2.37 20.74
C ALA A 14 -0.02 -2.93 21.97
N SER A 15 0.53 -2.69 23.15
CA SER A 15 -0.05 -3.14 24.44
C SER A 15 -1.49 -2.65 24.68
N ASN A 16 -1.93 -1.60 23.99
CA ASN A 16 -3.28 -1.06 24.03
C ASN A 16 -4.24 -1.69 23.01
N SER A 17 -3.87 -2.80 22.37
CA SER A 17 -4.64 -3.49 21.33
C SER A 17 -4.89 -2.68 20.05
N LEU A 18 -4.28 -1.50 19.89
CA LEU A 18 -4.27 -0.76 18.64
C LEU A 18 -3.14 -1.24 17.75
N LEU A 19 -3.28 -1.05 16.43
CA LEU A 19 -2.18 -1.29 15.51
C LEU A 19 -0.99 -0.40 15.86
N THR A 20 0.22 -0.95 15.77
CA THR A 20 1.42 -0.12 15.84
C THR A 20 1.42 0.88 14.68
N THR A 21 1.96 2.08 14.89
CA THR A 21 2.02 3.11 13.86
C THR A 21 2.75 2.63 12.61
N GLU A 22 3.83 1.87 12.80
CA GLU A 22 4.60 1.26 11.72
C GLU A 22 3.76 0.24 10.93
N TYR A 23 3.09 -0.68 11.61
CA TYR A 23 2.26 -1.69 10.95
C TYR A 23 1.06 -1.05 10.21
N ALA A 24 0.43 -0.02 10.80
CA ALA A 24 -0.67 0.71 10.17
C ALA A 24 -0.23 1.46 8.90
N ALA A 25 0.95 2.09 8.91
CA ALA A 25 1.51 2.77 7.76
C ALA A 25 1.82 1.78 6.61
N ASP A 26 2.51 0.69 6.93
CA ASP A 26 2.85 -0.36 5.96
C ASP A 26 1.60 -1.04 5.39
N LEU A 27 0.56 -1.27 6.22
CA LEU A 27 -0.72 -1.84 5.78
C LEU A 27 -1.43 -0.90 4.79
N MET A 28 -1.41 0.41 5.06
CA MET A 28 -1.98 1.41 4.16
C MET A 28 -1.27 1.40 2.80
N GLU A 29 0.07 1.38 2.79
CA GLU A 29 0.85 1.31 1.55
C GLU A 29 0.54 0.03 0.76
N PHE A 30 0.43 -1.11 1.44
CA PHE A 30 0.04 -2.37 0.81
C PHE A 30 -1.36 -2.30 0.20
N MET A 31 -2.36 -1.81 0.93
CA MET A 31 -3.71 -1.66 0.42
C MET A 31 -3.75 -0.78 -0.82
N THR A 32 -3.02 0.34 -0.79
CA THR A 32 -2.91 1.26 -1.93
C THR A 32 -2.28 0.57 -3.16
N LEU A 33 -1.22 -0.22 -2.98
CA LEU A 33 -0.63 -1.05 -4.04
C LEU A 33 -1.62 -2.07 -4.61
N ALA A 34 -2.36 -2.78 -3.75
CA ALA A 34 -3.33 -3.78 -4.16
C ALA A 34 -4.50 -3.16 -4.95
N THR A 35 -5.01 -2.01 -4.50
CA THR A 35 -6.04 -1.24 -5.22
C THR A 35 -5.54 -0.79 -6.59
N ASN A 36 -4.29 -0.32 -6.68
CA ASN A 36 -3.70 0.05 -7.96
C ASN A 36 -3.58 -1.14 -8.93
N GLN A 37 -3.19 -2.31 -8.41
CA GLN A 37 -3.11 -3.51 -9.23
C GLN A 37 -4.49 -3.91 -9.78
N ALA A 38 -5.53 -3.87 -8.95
CA ALA A 38 -6.90 -4.14 -9.39
C ALA A 38 -7.36 -3.15 -10.47
N CYS A 39 -7.18 -1.85 -10.23
CA CYS A 39 -7.53 -0.82 -11.21
C CYS A 39 -6.78 -0.98 -12.53
N CYS A 40 -5.50 -1.35 -12.48
CA CYS A 40 -4.69 -1.63 -13.66
C CYS A 40 -5.21 -2.81 -14.47
N LEU A 41 -5.65 -3.89 -13.81
CA LEU A 41 -6.21 -5.05 -14.49
C LEU A 41 -7.57 -4.74 -15.15
N GLU A 42 -8.36 -3.87 -14.53
CA GLU A 42 -9.68 -3.49 -15.06
C GLU A 42 -9.62 -2.44 -16.16
N SER A 43 -8.71 -1.46 -16.04
CA SER A 43 -8.72 -0.25 -16.87
C SER A 43 -7.48 -0.05 -17.74
N GLY A 44 -6.42 -0.84 -17.55
CA GLY A 44 -5.11 -0.61 -18.16
C GLY A 44 -4.39 0.63 -17.62
N MET A 45 -4.89 1.22 -16.52
CA MET A 45 -4.32 2.41 -15.90
C MET A 45 -3.76 2.10 -14.51
N MET A 46 -2.56 2.60 -14.22
CA MET A 46 -1.91 2.47 -12.92
C MET A 46 -1.74 3.85 -12.30
N PHE A 47 -2.14 4.02 -11.03
CA PHE A 47 -1.83 5.24 -10.31
C PHE A 47 -0.37 5.22 -9.88
N CYS A 48 0.33 6.34 -10.05
CA CYS A 48 1.67 6.45 -9.52
C CYS A 48 1.63 6.84 -8.04
N LEU A 49 2.17 5.97 -7.19
CA LEU A 49 2.19 6.17 -5.72
C LEU A 49 3.33 7.07 -5.24
N CYS A 50 4.08 7.65 -6.18
CA CYS A 50 5.11 8.62 -5.85
C CYS A 50 4.48 9.82 -5.11
N ARG A 51 5.17 10.36 -4.10
CA ARG A 51 4.66 11.48 -3.28
C ARG A 51 4.19 12.67 -4.12
N VAL A 52 4.89 12.95 -5.23
CA VAL A 52 4.56 14.02 -6.18
C VAL A 52 3.29 13.69 -6.99
N CYS A 53 3.16 12.43 -7.41
CA CYS A 53 2.12 11.95 -8.29
C CYS A 53 0.78 11.75 -7.56
N ASN A 54 0.84 11.34 -6.30
CA ASN A 54 -0.31 11.19 -5.41
C ASN A 54 -0.96 12.56 -5.11
N ILE A 55 -0.16 13.63 -5.01
CA ILE A 55 -0.68 15.01 -4.86
C ILE A 55 -1.48 15.44 -6.10
N ILE A 56 -1.02 15.04 -7.29
CA ILE A 56 -1.56 15.50 -8.58
C ILE A 56 -2.58 14.50 -9.15
N HIS A 57 -2.86 13.38 -8.47
CA HIS A 57 -3.73 12.29 -8.94
C HIS A 57 -3.39 11.83 -10.37
N LEU A 58 -2.09 11.65 -10.65
CA LEU A 58 -1.65 11.31 -12.00
C LEU A 58 -1.91 9.82 -12.30
N LEU A 59 -2.66 9.57 -13.36
CA LEU A 59 -2.91 8.25 -13.94
C LEU A 59 -1.88 7.96 -15.04
N ILE A 60 -1.16 6.84 -14.95
CA ILE A 60 -0.27 6.36 -16.00
C ILE A 60 -1.01 5.27 -16.79
N ARG A 61 -1.14 5.44 -18.10
CA ARG A 61 -1.59 4.36 -19.00
C ARG A 61 -0.42 3.43 -19.30
N LEU A 62 -0.64 2.12 -19.20
CA LEU A 62 0.28 1.09 -19.66
C LEU A 62 0.13 0.80 -21.16
#